data_AF-A0A2W4NNS8-F1
#
_entry.id   AF-A0A2W4NNS8-F1
#
_cell.length_a   1.000
_cell.length_b   1.000
_cell.length_c   1.000
_cell.angle_alpha   90.00
_cell.angle_beta   90.00
_cell.angle_gamma   90.00
#
_symmetry.space_group_name_H-M   'P 1'
#
loop_
_entity.id
_entity.type
_entity.pdbx_description
1 polymer ?
#
loop_
_entity_poly.entity_id
_entity_poly.type
_entity_poly.pdbx_seq_one_letter_code
_entity_poly.pdbx_strand_id
1 'polypeptide(L)' 'MRSVLIESQYLPPISYFVKLAAFNAVVLEKHERFPKRTYRNRCYINSAQGTDRLVVPREKEERRTN' A
#
# COMPACT_ATOMS: atom_id res chain seq x y z
N MET A 1 -25.46 7.79 13.38
CA MET A 1 -24.02 7.44 13.30
C MET A 1 -23.61 7.52 11.83
N ARG A 2 -22.56 8.28 11.47
CA ARG A 2 -22.08 8.36 10.08
C ARG A 2 -20.88 7.44 9.90
N SER A 3 -20.94 6.57 8.89
CA SER A 3 -19.85 5.69 8.50
C SER A 3 -19.26 6.09 7.15
N VAL A 4 -17.99 5.77 6.94
CA VAL A 4 -17.29 5.97 5.66
C VAL A 4 -16.68 4.65 5.20
N LEU A 5 -16.83 4.33 3.91
CA LEU A 5 -16.15 3.22 3.25
C LEU A 5 -14.92 3.79 2.52
N ILE A 6 -13.75 3.24 2.79
CA ILE A 6 -12.49 3.69 2.20
C ILE A 6 -11.60 2.52 1.81
N GLU A 7 -10.75 2.75 0.83
CA GLU A 7 -9.69 1.85 0.40
C GLU A 7 -8.47 1.88 1.32
N SER A 8 -7.57 0.90 1.19
CA SER A 8 -6.39 0.78 2.06
C SER A 8 -5.22 1.63 1.52
N GLN A 9 -4.96 2.77 2.16
CA GLN A 9 -3.88 3.66 1.74
C GLN A 9 -2.56 3.35 2.48
N TYR A 10 -1.47 3.17 1.74
CA TYR A 10 -0.12 3.06 2.30
C TYR A 10 0.49 4.44 2.54
N LEU A 11 0.76 4.77 3.81
CA LEU A 11 1.29 6.07 4.25
C LEU A 11 0.45 7.27 3.75
N PRO A 12 -0.84 7.34 4.13
CA PRO A 12 -1.70 8.41 3.67
C PRO A 12 -1.26 9.78 4.24
N PRO A 13 -1.56 10.87 3.53
CA PRO A 13 -1.25 12.23 4.00
C PRO A 13 -2.11 12.61 5.20
N ILE A 14 -1.70 13.63 5.97
CA ILE A 14 -2.45 14.10 7.15
C ILE A 14 -3.91 14.49 6.82
N SER A 15 -4.15 15.03 5.62
CA SER A 15 -5.48 15.41 5.15
C SER A 15 -6.46 14.24 5.05
N TYR A 16 -5.96 13.01 4.87
CA TYR A 16 -6.76 11.80 4.92
C TYR A 16 -7.34 11.57 6.32
N PHE A 17 -6.50 11.62 7.35
CA PHE A 17 -6.91 11.42 8.73
C PHE A 17 -7.87 12.51 9.24
N VAL A 18 -7.65 13.77 8.84
CA VAL A 18 -8.56 14.87 9.18
C VAL A 18 -9.98 14.60 8.63
N LYS A 19 -10.09 14.05 7.42
CA LYS A 19 -11.39 13.69 6.85
C LYS A 19 -12.03 12.50 7.57
N LEU A 20 -11.24 11.51 7.98
CA LEU A 20 -11.74 10.35 8.72
C LEU A 20 -12.27 10.71 10.11
N ALA A 21 -11.68 11.71 10.77
CA ALA A 21 -12.12 12.17 12.10
C ALA A 21 -13.57 12.68 12.14
N ALA A 22 -14.16 13.02 10.98
CA ALA A 22 -15.56 13.44 10.89
C ALA A 22 -16.57 12.27 10.93
N PHE A 23 -16.11 11.02 10.94
CA PHE A 23 -16.95 9.82 10.90
C PHE A 23 -16.82 9.00 12.17
N ASN A 24 -17.92 8.37 12.59
CA ASN A 24 -17.97 7.58 13.82
C ASN A 24 -17.52 6.13 13.58
N ALA A 25 -17.52 5.69 12.33
CA ALA A 25 -17.13 4.34 11.92
C ALA A 25 -16.42 4.40 10.57
N VAL A 26 -15.31 3.67 10.46
CA VAL A 26 -14.53 3.52 9.24
C VAL A 26 -14.58 2.06 8.81
N VAL A 27 -15.01 1.83 7.57
CA VAL A 27 -15.04 0.50 6.96
C VAL A 27 -13.97 0.46 5.89
N LEU A 28 -13.07 -0.53 5.96
CA LEU A 28 -12.05 -0.75 4.95
C LEU A 28 -12.59 -1.66 3.84
N GLU A 29 -12.41 -1.24 2.60
CA GLU A 29 -12.75 -2.05 1.43
C GLU A 29 -11.80 -3.25 1.33
N LYS A 30 -12.35 -4.47 1.43
CA LYS A 30 -11.58 -5.72 1.40
C LYS A 30 -11.24 -6.20 -0.02
N HIS A 31 -12.03 -5.79 -1.02
CA HIS A 31 -11.93 -6.30 -2.39
C HIS A 31 -11.26 -5.34 -3.36
N GLU A 32 -10.48 -4.40 -2.82
CA GLU A 32 -9.76 -3.43 -3.62
C GLU A 32 -8.78 -4.15 -4.56
N ARG A 33 -8.91 -3.90 -5.85
CA ARG A 33 -7.99 -4.41 -6.86
C ARG A 33 -6.79 -3.49 -6.93
N PHE A 34 -5.77 -3.75 -6.12
CA PHE A 34 -4.50 -3.03 -6.23
C PHE A 34 -3.90 -3.25 -7.64
N PRO A 35 -3.83 -2.21 -8.49
CA PRO A 35 -3.11 -2.36 -9.75
C PRO A 35 -1.65 -2.65 -9.42
N LYS A 36 -1.04 -3.65 -10.07
CA LYS A 36 0.39 -3.96 -9.90
C LYS A 36 1.22 -2.74 -10.28
N ARG A 37 1.49 -1.87 -9.31
CA ARG A 37 2.47 -0.81 -9.43
C ARG A 37 3.81 -1.37 -8.97
N THR A 38 4.87 -1.05 -9.70
CA THR A 38 6.22 -1.25 -9.18
C THR A 38 6.35 -0.35 -7.95
N TYR A 39 6.55 -0.93 -6.76
CA TYR A 39 7.01 -0.17 -5.60
C TYR A 39 8.43 0.33 -5.92
N ARG A 40 8.50 1.45 -6.62
CA ARG A 40 9.76 2.15 -6.90
C ARG A 40 10.14 2.86 -5.62
N ASN A 41 10.97 2.23 -4.80
CA ASN A 41 11.72 3.03 -3.84
C ASN A 41 12.87 3.74 -4.57
N ARG A 42 13.27 4.90 -4.04
CA ARG A 42 14.52 5.59 -4.41
C ARG A 42 15.61 5.29 -3.38
N CYS A 43 15.48 4.16 -2.68
CA CYS A 43 16.35 3.80 -1.59
C CYS A 43 17.52 2.98 -2.16
N TYR A 44 18.71 3.52 -2.00
CA TYR A 44 19.95 2.90 -2.41
C TYR A 44 20.72 2.51 -1.15
N ILE A 45 21.21 1.28 -1.11
CA ILE A 45 22.01 0.72 -0.02
C ILE A 45 23.39 0.35 -0.55
N ASN A 46 24.40 0.39 0.31
CA ASN A 46 25.74 -0.03 -0.08
C ASN A 46 25.90 -1.53 0.24
N SER A 47 26.12 -2.36 -0.79
CA SER A 47 26.47 -3.77 -0.67
C SER A 47 27.98 -3.96 -0.90
N ALA A 48 28.47 -5.19 -0.73
CA ALA A 48 29.87 -5.51 -1.02
C ALA A 48 30.22 -5.37 -2.52
N GLN A 49 29.22 -5.25 -3.38
CA GLN A 49 29.32 -5.18 -4.84
C GLN A 49 29.00 -3.77 -5.36
N GLY A 50 28.74 -2.80 -4.46
CA GLY A 50 28.47 -1.42 -4.79
C GLY A 50 27.09 -0.96 -4.35
N THR A 51 26.60 0.13 -4.95
CA THR A 51 25.30 0.70 -4.59
C THR A 51 24.15 -0.09 -5.22
N ASP A 52 23.36 -0.76 -4.39
CA ASP A 52 22.20 -1.54 -4.80
C ASP A 52 20.90 -0.82 -4.49
N ARG A 53 19.90 -0.98 -5.37
CA ARG A 53 18.54 -0.50 -5.09
C ARG A 53 17.82 -1.52 -4.23
N LEU A 54 17.27 -1.07 -3.10
CA LEU A 54 16.45 -1.94 -2.26
C LEU A 54 15.17 -2.34 -3.03
N VAL A 55 14.82 -3.62 -3.08
CA VAL A 55 13.59 -4.09 -3.73
C VAL A 55 12.71 -4.74 -2.67
N VAL A 56 11.43 -4.37 -2.63
CA VAL A 56 10.47 -5.03 -1.74
C VAL A 56 10.17 -6.40 -2.34
N PRO A 57 10.48 -7.51 -1.64
CA PRO A 57 10.15 -8.85 -2.12
C PRO A 57 8.63 -8.98 -2.22
N ARG A 58 8.16 -9.53 -3.34
CA ARG A 58 6.73 -9.81 -3.55
C ARG A 58 6.54 -11.32 -3.53
N GLU A 59 5.55 -11.79 -2.79
CA GLU A 59 5.09 -13.17 -2.92
C GLU A 59 4.67 -13.41 -4.38
N LYS A 60 5.15 -14.52 -4.97
CA LYS A 60 4.64 -14.99 -6.25
C LYS A 60 3.22 -15.50 -6.00
N GLU A 61 2.25 -14.86 -6.62
CA GLU A 61 0.92 -15.44 -6.75
C GLU A 61 1.08 -16.74 -7.57
N GLU A 62 0.87 -17.90 -6.94
CA GLU A 62 0.80 -19.17 -7.64
C GLU A 62 -0.28 -19.02 -8.73
N ARG A 63 0.15 -19.05 -9.99
CA ARG A 63 -0.78 -19.15 -11.11
C ARG A 63 -1.54 -20.46 -10.91
N ARG A 64 -2.77 -20.39 -10.40
CA ARG A 64 -3.76 -21.45 -10.62
C ARG A 64 -4.04 -21.51 -12.12
N THR A 65 -3.26 -22.33 -12.82
CA THR A 65 -3.63 -22.86 -14.14
C THR A 65 -4.87 -23.72 -13.94
N ASN A 66 -5.98 -23.30 -14.55
CA ASN A 66 -7.09 -24.19 -14.88
C ASN A 66 -6.67 -25.12 -16.02
#